data_AF-A0AAN0M608-F1
#
_entry.id   AF-A0AAN0M608-F1
#
_cell.length_a   1.000
_cell.length_b   1.000
_cell.length_c   1.000
_cell.angle_alpha   90.00
_cell.angle_beta   90.00
_cell.angle_gamma   90.00
#
_symmetry.space_group_name_H-M   'P 1'
#
loop_
_entity.id
_entity.type
_entity.pdbx_description
1 polymer ?
#
loop_
_entity_poly.entity_id
_entity_poly.type
_entity_poly.pdbx_seq_one_letter_code
_entity_poly.pdbx_strand_id
1 'polypeptide(L)'
;MLKSTVVFFLLFITNPLYADAGEDIDFFMSHFLDDAFWSPARNSGRLNVAYEYEEELRAKDIQVVDEARFRDMIPAEAVQEIIDQQETLVAETISEHYGAAHLSDIAEFFHSPTGERMLLIAEEEGTFASGRSVTDWNEGIQSWADNLPLQDFTRYNAFTRTPAGTFFIHNALEIRQISMSRLTASPYFFKPNLNQEFVLQIFKAEGVVEFPNRFVRQTMIREIEATLE
;
A
#
# COMPACT_ATOMS: atom_id res chain seq x y z
N MET A 1 15.04 -45.04 38.93
CA MET A 1 15.90 -43.84 38.81
C MET A 1 15.93 -43.46 37.34
N LEU A 2 14.97 -42.63 36.96
CA LEU A 2 14.71 -42.15 35.60
C LEU A 2 14.88 -40.63 35.71
N LYS A 3 15.93 -40.06 35.11
CA LYS A 3 16.21 -38.62 34.92
C LYS A 3 17.71 -38.49 34.68
N SER A 4 18.13 -38.12 33.46
CA SER A 4 19.37 -37.38 33.13
C SER A 4 19.98 -37.73 31.76
N THR A 5 19.21 -38.17 30.76
CA THR A 5 19.79 -38.32 29.40
C THR A 5 18.78 -38.08 28.27
N VAL A 6 17.96 -37.05 28.40
CA VAL A 6 17.23 -36.45 27.26
C VAL A 6 17.20 -34.93 27.45
N VAL A 7 18.36 -34.28 27.31
CA VAL A 7 18.49 -32.80 27.25
C VAL A 7 19.38 -32.39 26.06
N PHE A 8 19.45 -33.23 25.02
CA PHE A 8 20.19 -32.93 23.79
C PHE A 8 19.32 -32.97 22.53
N PHE A 9 18.00 -32.77 22.69
CA PHE A 9 17.02 -32.76 21.60
C PHE A 9 16.10 -31.51 21.59
N LEU A 10 16.55 -30.40 22.20
CA LEU A 10 15.86 -29.10 22.17
C LEU A 10 16.73 -27.97 21.59
N LEU A 11 17.72 -28.34 20.77
CA LEU A 11 18.51 -27.40 20.00
C LEU A 11 18.46 -27.87 18.54
N PHE A 12 17.87 -27.04 17.67
CA PHE A 12 17.88 -27.14 16.21
C PHE A 12 16.95 -28.16 15.53
N ILE A 13 15.66 -28.13 15.86
CA ILE A 13 14.61 -28.44 14.86
C ILE A 13 13.60 -27.30 14.85
N THR A 14 14.06 -26.12 14.46
CA THR A 14 13.24 -25.17 13.73
C THR A 14 13.95 -25.03 12.38
N ASN A 15 13.64 -25.95 11.46
CA ASN A 15 13.71 -25.55 10.06
C ASN A 15 12.92 -24.24 9.95
N PRO A 16 13.39 -23.23 9.21
CA PRO A 16 12.57 -22.06 8.90
C PRO A 16 11.42 -22.55 8.02
N LEU A 17 10.37 -23.04 8.67
CA LEU A 17 9.09 -23.37 8.07
C LEU A 17 8.39 -22.01 7.97
N TYR A 18 8.43 -21.46 6.76
CA TYR A 18 7.80 -20.21 6.32
C TYR A 18 8.49 -18.93 6.78
N ALA A 19 9.50 -18.51 6.01
CA ALA A 19 9.76 -17.09 5.81
C ALA A 19 9.56 -16.85 4.32
N ASP A 20 8.31 -16.87 3.86
CA ASP A 20 8.01 -16.32 2.55
C ASP A 20 8.11 -14.80 2.71
N ALA A 21 9.20 -14.24 2.20
CA ALA A 21 9.44 -12.81 2.28
C ALA A 21 8.28 -12.00 1.67
N GLY A 22 7.51 -12.57 0.73
CA GLY A 22 6.28 -11.97 0.23
C GLY A 22 5.19 -11.87 1.30
N GLU A 23 4.89 -12.98 1.99
CA GLU A 23 3.87 -13.02 3.05
C GLU A 23 4.23 -12.07 4.21
N ASP A 24 5.51 -12.00 4.60
CA ASP A 24 5.96 -11.10 5.67
C ASP A 24 5.82 -9.61 5.27
N ILE A 25 6.04 -9.30 3.99
CA ILE A 25 5.84 -7.94 3.45
C ILE A 25 4.36 -7.59 3.38
N ASP A 26 3.52 -8.50 2.87
CA ASP A 26 2.07 -8.31 2.78
C ASP A 26 1.47 -8.10 4.18
N PHE A 27 1.91 -8.92 5.14
CA PHE A 27 1.59 -8.74 6.55
C PHE A 27 1.96 -7.34 7.03
N PHE A 28 3.20 -6.90 6.79
CA PHE A 28 3.66 -5.59 7.22
C PHE A 28 2.83 -4.46 6.58
N MET A 29 2.62 -4.51 5.27
CA MET A 29 1.86 -3.50 4.55
C MET A 29 0.42 -3.41 5.05
N SER A 30 -0.25 -4.54 5.30
CA SER A 30 -1.64 -4.57 5.76
C SER A 30 -1.84 -4.01 7.17
N HIS A 31 -0.84 -4.12 8.06
CA HIS A 31 -0.97 -3.71 9.46
C HIS A 31 -0.34 -2.35 9.79
N PHE A 32 0.65 -1.92 9.01
CA PHE A 32 1.40 -0.69 9.32
C PHE A 32 1.18 0.44 8.30
N LEU A 33 0.50 0.17 7.17
CA LEU A 33 0.14 1.17 6.16
C LEU A 33 -1.39 1.26 6.02
N ASP A 34 -1.97 2.32 6.60
CA ASP A 34 -3.41 2.56 6.60
C ASP A 34 -3.94 3.08 5.25
N ASP A 35 -5.27 3.11 5.08
CA ASP A 35 -5.92 3.67 3.88
C ASP A 35 -5.46 5.09 3.55
N ALA A 36 -5.15 5.87 4.58
CA ALA A 36 -4.72 7.23 4.40
C ALA A 36 -3.23 7.37 4.02
N PHE A 37 -2.40 6.35 4.25
CA PHE A 37 -1.11 6.21 3.57
C PHE A 37 -1.29 6.06 2.05
N TRP A 38 -2.30 5.30 1.61
CA TRP A 38 -2.57 5.06 0.18
C TRP A 38 -3.38 6.16 -0.50
N SER A 39 -4.11 6.99 0.26
CA SER A 39 -4.97 8.05 -0.29
C SER A 39 -4.24 9.05 -1.21
N PRO A 40 -3.04 9.57 -0.89
CA PRO A 40 -2.27 10.41 -1.81
C PRO A 40 -1.92 9.71 -3.13
N ALA A 41 -1.58 8.42 -3.06
CA ALA A 41 -1.29 7.57 -4.20
C ALA A 41 -2.53 7.40 -5.10
N ARG A 42 -3.70 7.10 -4.53
CA ARG A 42 -4.99 7.00 -5.26
C ARG A 42 -5.38 8.32 -5.92
N ASN A 43 -5.25 9.43 -5.20
CA ASN A 43 -5.56 10.75 -5.74
C ASN A 43 -4.60 11.15 -6.87
N SER A 44 -3.31 10.92 -6.70
CA SER A 44 -2.30 11.23 -7.71
C SER A 44 -2.42 10.32 -8.93
N GLY A 45 -2.69 9.03 -8.72
CA GLY A 45 -2.97 8.06 -9.78
C GLY A 45 -4.17 8.49 -10.62
N ARG A 46 -5.29 8.89 -10.00
CA ARG A 46 -6.45 9.42 -10.72
C ARG A 46 -6.11 10.66 -11.57
N LEU A 47 -5.31 11.58 -11.04
CA LEU A 47 -4.86 12.75 -11.80
C LEU A 47 -3.94 12.38 -12.96
N ASN A 48 -3.03 11.43 -12.77
CA ASN A 48 -2.15 10.94 -13.83
C ASN A 48 -2.95 10.24 -14.94
N VAL A 49 -3.90 9.38 -14.57
CA VAL A 49 -4.83 8.77 -15.53
C VAL A 49 -5.58 9.84 -16.31
N ALA A 50 -6.17 10.82 -15.62
CA ALA A 50 -6.87 11.92 -16.27
C ALA A 50 -5.99 12.60 -17.33
N TYR A 51 -4.76 12.91 -16.96
CA TYR A 51 -3.79 13.58 -17.81
C TYR A 51 -3.45 12.77 -19.06
N GLU A 52 -3.14 11.47 -18.91
CA GLU A 52 -2.80 10.59 -20.03
C GLU A 52 -3.99 10.43 -21.01
N TYR A 53 -5.21 10.28 -20.48
CA TYR A 53 -6.41 10.27 -21.34
C TYR A 53 -6.61 11.61 -22.05
N GLU A 54 -6.43 12.73 -21.35
CA GLU A 54 -6.58 14.06 -21.95
C GLU A 54 -5.56 14.31 -23.07
N GLU A 55 -4.30 13.92 -22.90
CA GLU A 55 -3.27 14.02 -23.94
C GLU A 55 -3.65 13.21 -25.19
N GLU A 56 -4.16 11.99 -25.02
CA GLU A 56 -4.60 11.12 -26.12
C GLU A 56 -5.85 11.64 -26.84
N LEU A 57 -6.76 12.26 -26.11
CA LEU A 57 -7.91 12.96 -26.70
C LEU A 57 -7.44 14.19 -27.48
N ARG A 58 -6.53 14.98 -26.91
CA ARG A 58 -5.97 16.17 -27.54
C ARG A 58 -5.22 15.84 -28.82
N ALA A 59 -4.50 14.71 -28.85
CA ALA A 59 -3.83 14.20 -30.05
C ALA A 59 -4.81 13.88 -31.21
N LYS A 60 -6.11 13.76 -30.92
CA LYS A 60 -7.20 13.53 -31.88
C LYS A 60 -8.08 14.77 -32.10
N ASP A 61 -7.60 15.95 -31.70
CA ASP A 61 -8.33 17.22 -31.71
C ASP A 61 -9.62 17.21 -30.87
N ILE A 62 -9.71 16.34 -29.86
CA ILE A 62 -10.83 16.29 -28.91
C ILE A 62 -10.42 17.06 -27.65
N GLN A 63 -11.25 18.01 -27.22
CA GLN A 63 -10.97 18.83 -26.05
C GLN A 63 -11.83 18.40 -24.86
N VAL A 64 -11.24 18.30 -23.67
CA VAL A 64 -12.01 18.19 -22.43
C VAL A 64 -12.53 19.58 -22.08
N VAL A 65 -13.86 19.73 -21.99
CA VAL A 65 -14.52 21.02 -21.70
C VAL A 65 -15.11 21.08 -20.30
N ASP A 66 -15.29 19.93 -19.64
CA ASP A 66 -15.65 19.83 -18.22
C ASP A 66 -14.67 18.89 -17.50
N GLU A 67 -13.57 19.46 -16.99
CA GLU A 67 -12.51 18.70 -16.32
C GLU A 67 -12.99 17.98 -15.05
N ALA A 68 -13.95 18.57 -14.33
CA ALA A 68 -14.45 17.99 -13.08
C ALA A 68 -15.23 16.71 -13.38
N ARG A 69 -16.20 16.79 -14.29
CA ARG A 69 -16.97 15.60 -14.72
C ARG A 69 -16.07 14.58 -15.42
N PHE A 70 -15.10 15.02 -16.21
CA PHE A 70 -14.14 14.12 -16.85
C PHE A 70 -13.34 13.31 -15.81
N ARG A 71 -12.78 13.97 -14.78
CA ARG A 71 -12.05 13.29 -13.69
C ARG A 71 -12.93 12.35 -12.88
N ASP A 72 -14.19 12.71 -12.65
CA ASP A 72 -15.14 11.88 -11.91
C ASP A 72 -15.60 10.65 -12.69
N MET A 73 -15.47 10.67 -14.02
CA MET A 73 -15.76 9.51 -14.86
C MET A 73 -14.62 8.48 -14.88
N ILE A 74 -13.42 8.82 -14.38
CA ILE A 74 -12.27 7.89 -14.40
C ILE A 74 -12.60 6.65 -13.57
N PRO A 75 -12.59 5.46 -14.17
CA PRO A 75 -12.93 4.23 -13.47
C PRO A 75 -11.89 3.92 -12.39
N ALA A 76 -12.35 3.38 -11.27
CA ALA A 76 -11.47 3.01 -10.16
C ALA A 76 -10.43 1.97 -10.60
N GLU A 77 -10.81 1.09 -11.54
CA GLU A 77 -9.97 0.04 -12.10
C GLU A 77 -8.76 0.61 -12.87
N ALA A 78 -8.90 1.75 -13.55
CA ALA A 78 -7.78 2.40 -14.23
C ALA A 78 -6.77 3.01 -13.25
N VAL A 79 -7.22 3.35 -12.04
CA VAL A 79 -6.34 3.78 -10.95
C VAL A 79 -5.72 2.57 -10.26
N GLN A 80 -6.43 1.44 -10.18
CA GLN A 80 -5.98 0.24 -9.47
C GLN A 80 -4.68 -0.31 -10.05
N GLU A 81 -4.50 -0.35 -11.37
CA GLU A 81 -3.24 -0.80 -11.98
C GLU A 81 -2.03 0.04 -11.52
N ILE A 82 -2.22 1.35 -11.35
CA ILE A 82 -1.18 2.25 -10.81
C ILE A 82 -0.94 1.97 -9.34
N ILE A 83 -2.00 1.69 -8.58
CA ILE A 83 -1.89 1.32 -7.16
C ILE A 83 -1.12 0.02 -7.00
N ASP A 84 -1.41 -1.02 -7.78
CA ASP A 84 -0.71 -2.30 -7.71
C ASP A 84 0.80 -2.14 -7.99
N GLN A 85 1.16 -1.28 -8.94
CA GLN A 85 2.56 -0.96 -9.25
C GLN A 85 3.22 -0.14 -8.12
N GLN A 86 2.46 0.76 -7.48
CA GLN A 86 2.92 1.51 -6.31
C GLN A 86 3.07 0.63 -5.07
N GLU A 87 2.18 -0.33 -4.86
CA GLU A 87 2.28 -1.35 -3.81
C GLU A 87 3.56 -2.17 -3.99
N THR A 88 3.88 -2.56 -5.23
CA THR A 88 5.15 -3.24 -5.55
C THR A 88 6.37 -2.38 -5.17
N LEU A 89 6.37 -1.09 -5.51
CA LEU A 89 7.48 -0.18 -5.12
C LEU A 89 7.62 -0.03 -3.61
N VAL A 90 6.50 0.02 -2.88
CA VAL A 90 6.51 0.12 -1.42
C VAL A 90 6.98 -1.19 -0.79
N ALA A 91 6.54 -2.33 -1.31
CA ALA A 91 7.02 -3.66 -0.92
C ALA A 91 8.53 -3.80 -1.10
N GLU A 92 9.06 -3.40 -2.25
CA GLU A 92 10.51 -3.34 -2.51
C GLU A 92 11.22 -2.45 -1.50
N THR A 93 10.67 -1.27 -1.21
CA THR A 93 11.26 -0.33 -0.25
C THR A 93 11.30 -0.92 1.16
N ILE A 94 10.22 -1.55 1.62
CA ILE A 94 10.15 -2.22 2.93
C ILE A 94 11.18 -3.35 2.99
N SER A 95 11.23 -4.19 1.96
CA SER A 95 12.19 -5.29 1.83
C SER A 95 13.65 -4.80 1.87
N GLU A 96 13.97 -3.75 1.12
CA GLU A 96 15.30 -3.14 1.05
C GLU A 96 15.77 -2.61 2.42
N HIS A 97 14.88 -1.99 3.19
CA HIS A 97 15.27 -1.30 4.43
C HIS A 97 15.25 -2.20 5.66
N TYR A 98 14.25 -3.08 5.79
CA TYR A 98 14.23 -4.03 6.90
C TYR A 98 15.16 -5.22 6.67
N GLY A 99 15.17 -5.75 5.44
CA GLY A 99 15.77 -7.04 5.13
C GLY A 99 14.88 -8.21 5.57
N ALA A 100 14.91 -9.29 4.79
CA ALA A 100 14.03 -10.45 4.96
C ALA A 100 14.09 -11.08 6.37
N ALA A 101 15.28 -11.15 6.97
CA ALA A 101 15.44 -11.74 8.31
C ALA A 101 14.72 -10.91 9.39
N HIS A 102 14.83 -9.58 9.35
CA HIS A 102 14.12 -8.74 10.31
C HIS A 102 12.61 -8.77 10.07
N LEU A 103 12.16 -8.76 8.82
CA LEU A 103 10.73 -8.85 8.50
C LEU A 103 10.11 -10.14 9.05
N SER A 104 10.77 -11.27 8.86
CA SER A 104 10.29 -12.56 9.37
C SER A 104 10.23 -12.58 10.91
N ASP A 105 11.27 -12.11 11.60
CA ASP A 105 11.28 -12.01 13.07
C ASP A 105 10.18 -11.06 13.59
N ILE A 106 9.92 -9.97 12.87
CA ILE A 106 8.85 -9.01 13.20
C ILE A 106 7.47 -9.65 13.00
N ALA A 107 7.24 -10.29 11.84
CA ALA A 107 6.00 -10.97 11.53
C ALA A 107 5.72 -12.11 12.53
N GLU A 108 6.72 -12.93 12.85
CA GLU A 108 6.61 -13.99 13.86
C GLU A 108 6.17 -13.43 15.22
N PHE A 109 6.75 -12.31 15.66
CA PHE A 109 6.33 -11.67 16.89
C PHE A 109 4.88 -11.20 16.84
N PHE A 110 4.48 -10.55 15.75
CA PHE A 110 3.12 -10.00 15.62
C PHE A 110 2.05 -11.08 15.40
N HIS A 111 2.40 -12.27 14.91
CA HIS A 111 1.55 -13.46 14.89
C HIS A 111 1.40 -14.15 16.26
N SER A 112 2.20 -13.77 17.26
CA SER A 112 2.02 -14.29 18.62
C SER A 112 0.78 -13.67 19.29
N PRO A 113 0.19 -14.32 20.32
CA PRO A 113 -0.94 -13.75 21.05
C PRO A 113 -0.65 -12.38 21.69
N THR A 114 0.62 -12.11 22.02
CA THR A 114 1.04 -10.81 22.53
C THR A 114 1.10 -9.79 21.40
N GLY A 115 1.65 -10.17 20.25
CA GLY A 115 1.70 -9.34 19.05
C GLY A 115 0.32 -8.95 18.51
N GLU A 116 -0.60 -9.90 18.38
CA GLU A 116 -1.98 -9.65 17.94
C GLU A 116 -2.70 -8.66 18.87
N ARG A 117 -2.51 -8.79 20.18
CA ARG A 117 -3.06 -7.84 21.15
C ARG A 117 -2.49 -6.44 20.98
N MET A 118 -1.21 -6.33 20.67
CA MET A 118 -0.58 -5.04 20.40
C MET A 118 -1.12 -4.40 19.12
N LEU A 119 -1.36 -5.18 18.06
CA LEU A 119 -2.01 -4.69 16.84
C LEU A 119 -3.43 -4.18 17.12
N LEU A 120 -4.19 -4.88 17.96
CA LEU A 120 -5.53 -4.43 18.38
C LEU A 120 -5.46 -3.10 19.15
N ILE A 121 -4.53 -2.97 20.11
CA ILE A 121 -4.31 -1.71 20.83
C ILE A 121 -3.93 -0.59 19.84
N ALA A 122 -3.05 -0.90 18.89
CA ALA A 122 -2.60 0.06 17.89
C ALA A 122 -3.74 0.55 16.98
N GLU A 123 -4.64 -0.35 16.62
CA GLU A 123 -5.86 -0.04 15.85
C GLU A 123 -6.82 0.82 16.68
N GLU A 124 -7.11 0.44 17.92
CA GLU A 124 -8.00 1.17 18.84
C GLU A 124 -7.49 2.58 19.16
N GLU A 125 -6.18 2.72 19.37
CA GLU A 125 -5.55 4.01 19.63
C GLU A 125 -5.31 4.82 18.35
N GLY A 126 -5.43 4.20 17.17
CA GLY A 126 -5.05 4.80 15.90
C GLY A 126 -3.56 5.17 15.87
N THR A 127 -2.68 4.36 16.47
CA THR A 127 -1.23 4.55 16.47
C THR A 127 -0.71 4.76 15.05
N PHE A 128 -1.24 4.00 14.10
CA PHE A 128 -0.86 4.05 12.68
C PHE A 128 -1.73 4.96 11.81
N ALA A 129 -2.71 5.64 12.40
CA ALA A 129 -3.63 6.49 11.65
C ALA A 129 -2.94 7.74 11.07
N SER A 130 -3.34 8.12 9.86
CA SER A 130 -2.88 9.36 9.22
C SER A 130 -3.11 10.64 10.05
N GLY A 131 -2.21 11.60 9.88
CA GLY A 131 -2.27 12.92 10.53
C GLY A 131 -1.55 13.01 11.87
N ARG A 132 -1.10 11.88 12.43
CA ARG A 132 -0.20 11.84 13.59
C ARG A 132 1.19 12.34 13.23
N SER A 133 1.79 13.12 14.12
CA SER A 133 3.17 13.60 13.97
C SER A 133 4.17 12.45 14.16
N VAL A 134 5.41 12.68 13.73
CA VAL A 134 6.55 11.76 13.93
C VAL A 134 6.68 11.35 15.39
N THR A 135 6.45 12.31 16.29
CA THR A 135 6.51 12.11 17.73
C THR A 135 5.41 11.17 18.21
N ASP A 136 4.18 11.31 17.72
CA ASP A 136 3.03 10.52 18.15
C ASP A 136 3.12 9.04 17.73
N TRP A 137 3.87 8.73 16.66
CA TRP A 137 4.07 7.37 16.16
C TRP A 137 5.06 6.59 17.04
N ASN A 138 6.21 7.19 17.33
CA ASN A 138 7.22 6.60 18.20
C ASN A 138 6.73 6.56 19.65
N GLU A 139 6.06 7.61 20.12
CA GLU A 139 5.41 7.63 21.44
C GLU A 139 4.32 6.56 21.52
N GLY A 140 3.52 6.35 20.48
CA GLY A 140 2.49 5.30 20.45
C GLY A 140 3.08 3.87 20.54
N ILE A 141 4.12 3.58 19.76
CA ILE A 141 4.79 2.27 19.83
C ILE A 141 5.49 2.07 21.19
N GLN A 142 6.05 3.14 21.78
CA GLN A 142 6.68 3.09 23.10
C GLN A 142 5.64 2.98 24.23
N SER A 143 4.47 3.60 24.09
CA SER A 143 3.38 3.58 25.08
C SER A 143 2.60 2.27 25.10
N TRP A 144 2.74 1.40 24.09
CA TRP A 144 2.16 0.06 24.12
C TRP A 144 2.55 -0.71 25.39
N ALA A 145 3.77 -0.50 25.90
CA ALA A 145 4.21 -1.11 27.15
C ALA A 145 3.31 -0.77 28.35
N ASP A 146 2.72 0.42 28.38
CA ASP A 146 1.91 0.92 29.51
C ASP A 146 0.51 0.30 29.54
N ASN A 147 0.05 -0.24 28.41
CA ASN A 147 -1.27 -0.82 28.23
C ASN A 147 -1.27 -2.37 28.30
N LEU A 148 -0.11 -3.00 28.52
CA LEU A 148 0.02 -4.45 28.49
C LEU A 148 -0.02 -5.10 29.90
N PRO A 149 -0.73 -6.23 30.05
CA PRO A 149 -0.57 -7.09 31.22
C PRO A 149 0.90 -7.52 31.39
N LEU A 150 1.34 -7.76 32.63
CA LEU A 150 2.75 -8.06 32.96
C LEU A 150 3.39 -9.16 32.09
N GLN A 151 2.63 -10.19 31.73
CA GLN A 151 3.09 -11.28 30.88
C GLN A 151 3.38 -10.80 29.45
N ASP A 152 2.49 -9.99 28.87
CA ASP A 152 2.64 -9.43 27.53
C ASP A 152 3.74 -8.38 27.50
N PHE A 153 3.80 -7.52 28.53
CA PHE A 153 4.89 -6.57 28.70
C PHE A 153 6.26 -7.28 28.70
N THR A 154 6.37 -8.41 29.42
CA THR A 154 7.63 -9.18 29.48
C THR A 154 8.02 -9.71 28.10
N ARG A 155 7.05 -10.19 27.32
CA ARG A 155 7.27 -10.71 25.96
C ARG A 155 7.61 -9.61 24.97
N TYR A 156 6.90 -8.49 25.03
CA TYR A 156 7.19 -7.31 24.23
C TYR A 156 8.60 -6.76 24.52
N ASN A 157 8.96 -6.62 25.80
CA ASN A 157 10.30 -6.18 26.20
C ASN A 157 11.39 -7.18 25.80
N ALA A 158 11.10 -8.48 25.73
CA ALA A 158 12.03 -9.46 25.18
C ALA A 158 12.22 -9.27 23.66
N PHE A 159 11.13 -9.03 22.93
CA PHE A 159 11.17 -8.74 21.51
C PHE A 159 11.92 -7.44 21.19
N THR A 160 11.64 -6.34 21.88
CA THR A 160 12.32 -5.05 21.62
C THR A 160 13.82 -5.05 21.92
N ARG A 161 14.34 -6.12 22.53
CA ARG A 161 15.77 -6.35 22.76
C ARG A 161 16.42 -7.25 21.71
N THR A 162 15.65 -7.86 20.82
CA THR A 162 16.20 -8.58 19.66
C THR A 162 16.71 -7.58 18.63
N PRO A 163 17.60 -7.98 17.70
CA PRO A 163 18.02 -7.13 16.59
C PRO A 163 16.83 -6.60 15.77
N ALA A 164 15.89 -7.49 15.41
CA ALA A 164 14.70 -7.14 14.62
C ALA A 164 13.76 -6.18 15.36
N GLY A 165 13.46 -6.46 16.64
CA GLY A 165 12.59 -5.61 17.44
C GLY A 165 13.21 -4.24 17.70
N THR A 166 14.52 -4.19 18.00
CA THR A 166 15.23 -2.90 18.12
C THR A 166 15.15 -2.12 16.82
N PHE A 167 15.41 -2.77 15.68
CA PHE A 167 15.38 -2.12 14.38
C PHE A 167 13.97 -1.58 14.05
N PHE A 168 12.92 -2.37 14.32
CA PHE A 168 11.53 -1.97 14.13
C PHE A 168 11.18 -0.69 14.90
N ILE A 169 11.44 -0.66 16.22
CA ILE A 169 11.11 0.50 17.08
C ILE A 169 11.78 1.79 16.60
N HIS A 170 13.01 1.70 16.05
CA HIS A 170 13.77 2.89 15.66
C HIS A 170 13.52 3.35 14.21
N ASN A 171 13.21 2.44 13.28
CA ASN A 171 13.23 2.73 11.84
C ASN A 171 11.85 2.68 11.19
N ALA A 172 10.81 2.15 11.84
CA ALA A 172 9.52 1.94 11.20
C ALA A 172 8.92 3.23 10.61
N LEU A 173 9.06 4.35 11.32
CA LEU A 173 8.58 5.64 10.84
C LEU A 173 9.39 6.18 9.66
N GLU A 174 10.72 6.08 9.73
CA GLU A 174 11.61 6.52 8.67
C GLU A 174 11.33 5.74 7.38
N ILE A 175 11.18 4.43 7.49
CA ILE A 175 10.84 3.56 6.36
C ILE A 175 9.47 3.94 5.79
N ARG A 176 8.47 4.20 6.64
CA ARG A 176 7.16 4.72 6.19
C ARG A 176 7.31 6.06 5.44
N GLN A 177 8.14 6.98 5.93
CA GLN A 177 8.38 8.27 5.27
C GLN A 177 9.09 8.12 3.92
N ILE A 178 10.08 7.23 3.83
CA ILE A 178 10.78 6.92 2.58
C ILE A 178 9.80 6.33 1.58
N SER A 179 8.96 5.38 1.99
CA SER A 179 7.91 4.79 1.15
C SER A 179 6.92 5.86 0.66
N MET A 180 6.45 6.75 1.54
CA MET A 180 5.58 7.87 1.17
C MET A 180 6.25 8.85 0.19
N SER A 181 7.54 9.15 0.40
CA SER A 181 8.31 9.99 -0.52
C SER A 181 8.43 9.33 -1.89
N ARG A 182 8.63 8.01 -1.97
CA ARG A 182 8.67 7.28 -3.24
C ARG A 182 7.32 7.26 -3.94
N LEU A 183 6.21 7.12 -3.20
CA LEU A 183 4.85 7.21 -3.74
C LEU A 183 4.57 8.58 -4.36
N THR A 184 4.88 9.65 -3.62
CA THR A 184 4.58 11.03 -4.03
C THR A 184 5.53 11.59 -5.09
N ALA A 185 6.76 11.07 -5.19
CA ALA A 185 7.70 11.41 -6.26
C ALA A 185 7.47 10.64 -7.56
N SER A 186 6.62 9.60 -7.53
CA SER A 186 6.40 8.69 -8.68
C SER A 186 5.12 8.87 -9.50
N PRO A 187 4.38 10.00 -9.49
CA PRO A 187 3.06 10.05 -10.11
C PRO A 187 3.08 9.88 -11.63
N TYR A 188 4.24 10.03 -12.30
CA TYR A 188 4.38 9.97 -13.76
C TYR A 188 5.14 8.74 -14.29
N PHE A 189 5.59 7.82 -13.43
CA PHE A 189 6.33 6.64 -13.93
C PHE A 189 5.44 5.59 -14.57
N PHE A 190 4.16 5.58 -14.19
CA PHE A 190 3.22 4.53 -14.57
C PHE A 190 2.26 5.04 -15.61
N LYS A 191 2.32 4.44 -16.81
CA LYS A 191 1.36 4.71 -17.87
C LYS A 191 0.17 3.77 -17.72
N PRO A 192 -1.04 4.30 -17.51
CA PRO A 192 -2.22 3.45 -17.38
C PRO A 192 -2.56 2.81 -18.73
N ASN A 193 -3.12 1.62 -18.69
CA ASN A 193 -3.74 1.06 -19.88
C ASN A 193 -5.07 1.78 -20.18
N LEU A 194 -5.20 2.34 -21.39
CA LEU A 194 -6.38 3.10 -21.77
C LEU A 194 -7.53 2.15 -22.10
N ASN A 195 -8.45 2.01 -21.14
CA ASN A 195 -9.71 1.29 -21.28
C ASN A 195 -10.64 1.96 -22.32
N GLN A 196 -10.98 1.20 -23.37
CA GLN A 196 -11.86 1.61 -24.47
C GLN A 196 -13.31 1.84 -24.04
N GLU A 197 -13.83 1.05 -23.09
CA GLU A 197 -15.19 1.23 -22.57
C GLU A 197 -15.33 2.59 -21.87
N PHE A 198 -14.30 3.01 -21.14
CA PHE A 198 -14.27 4.32 -20.52
C PHE A 198 -14.21 5.46 -21.55
N VAL A 199 -13.36 5.34 -22.59
CA VAL A 199 -13.34 6.31 -23.70
C VAL A 199 -14.74 6.42 -24.34
N LEU A 200 -15.40 5.29 -24.55
CA LEU A 200 -16.76 5.25 -25.09
C LEU A 200 -17.76 5.97 -24.18
N GLN A 201 -17.67 5.80 -22.87
CA GLN A 201 -18.52 6.51 -21.91
C GLN A 201 -18.28 8.03 -21.97
N ILE A 202 -17.03 8.49 -21.98
CA ILE A 202 -16.68 9.91 -22.16
C ILE A 202 -17.27 10.44 -23.47
N PHE A 203 -17.12 9.70 -24.56
CA PHE A 203 -17.62 10.11 -25.87
C PHE A 203 -19.13 10.20 -25.91
N LYS A 204 -19.84 9.34 -25.17
CA LYS A 204 -21.30 9.36 -25.06
C LYS A 204 -21.80 10.46 -24.11
N ALA A 205 -21.01 10.88 -23.13
CA ALA A 205 -21.39 11.92 -22.17
C ALA A 205 -21.45 13.31 -22.83
N GLU A 206 -22.61 13.95 -22.75
CA GLU A 206 -22.79 15.30 -23.29
C GLU A 206 -22.11 16.35 -22.41
N GLY A 207 -21.41 17.28 -23.06
CA GLY A 207 -20.76 18.43 -22.42
C GLY A 207 -19.52 18.09 -21.60
N VAL A 208 -18.95 16.89 -21.74
CA VAL A 208 -17.68 16.53 -21.08
C VAL A 208 -16.49 16.76 -22.02
N VAL A 209 -16.64 16.34 -23.27
CA VAL A 209 -15.65 16.56 -24.33
C VAL A 209 -16.28 17.22 -25.56
N GLU A 210 -15.49 18.01 -26.26
CA GLU A 210 -15.83 18.64 -27.52
C GLU A 210 -15.03 18.02 -28.66
N PHE A 211 -15.74 17.63 -29.71
CA PHE A 211 -15.18 17.08 -30.93
C PHE A 211 -15.09 18.15 -32.02
N PRO A 212 -14.16 18.03 -32.99
CA PRO A 212 -14.08 18.94 -34.12
C PRO A 212 -15.38 19.05 -34.92
N ASN A 213 -16.15 17.95 -34.99
CA ASN A 213 -17.51 17.93 -35.50
C ASN A 213 -18.28 16.66 -35.04
N ARG A 214 -19.60 16.67 -35.23
CA ARG A 214 -20.50 15.56 -34.86
C ARG A 214 -20.21 14.26 -35.61
N PHE A 215 -19.74 14.33 -36.85
CA PHE A 215 -19.45 13.14 -37.65
C PHE A 215 -18.27 12.36 -37.06
N VAL A 216 -17.19 13.06 -36.66
CA VAL A 216 -16.03 12.45 -35.99
C VAL A 216 -16.46 11.72 -34.72
N ARG A 217 -17.26 12.37 -33.86
CA ARG A 217 -17.81 11.74 -32.64
C ARG A 217 -18.53 10.42 -32.93
N GLN A 218 -19.43 10.43 -33.91
CA GLN A 218 -20.22 9.23 -34.25
C GLN A 218 -19.37 8.12 -34.85
N THR A 219 -18.40 8.46 -35.69
CA THR A 219 -17.48 7.48 -36.29
C THR A 219 -16.64 6.80 -35.22
N MET A 220 -16.02 7.57 -34.33
CA MET A 220 -15.18 7.01 -33.26
C MET A 220 -15.98 6.16 -32.25
N ILE A 221 -17.21 6.57 -31.92
CA ILE A 221 -18.11 5.76 -31.08
C ILE A 221 -18.35 4.40 -31.73
N ARG A 222 -18.69 4.35 -33.03
CA ARG A 222 -18.95 3.09 -33.75
C ARG A 222 -17.70 2.23 -33.86
N GLU A 223 -16.54 2.83 -34.09
CA GLU A 223 -15.27 2.11 -34.18
C GLU A 223 -14.94 1.43 -32.86
N ILE A 224 -15.12 2.11 -31.73
CA ILE A 224 -14.90 1.53 -30.40
C ILE A 224 -15.95 0.47 -30.07
N GLU A 225 -17.22 0.70 -30.40
CA GLU A 225 -18.27 -0.31 -30.20
C GLU A 225 -17.97 -1.60 -30.96
N ALA A 226 -17.46 -1.49 -32.20
CA ALA A 226 -17.10 -2.66 -33.01
C ALA A 226 -15.88 -3.43 -32.49
N THR A 227 -15.02 -2.84 -31.64
CA THR A 227 -13.89 -3.54 -31.02
C THR A 227 -14.24 -4.20 -29.69
N LEU A 228 -15.40 -3.87 -29.12
CA LEU A 228 -15.91 -4.41 -27.84
C LEU A 228 -16.90 -5.57 -28.04
N GLU A 229 -17.36 -5.82 -29.27
CA GLU A 229 -18.21 -6.97 -29.67
C GLU A 229 -17.38 -8.23 -29.98
#